data_AF-A0A1I2FBZ5-F1
#
_entry.id   AF-A0A1I2FBZ5-F1
#
_cell.length_a   1.000
_cell.length_b   1.000
_cell.length_c   1.000
_cell.angle_alpha   90.00
_cell.angle_beta   90.00
_cell.angle_gamma   90.00
#
_symmetry.space_group_name_H-M   'P 1'
#
loop_
_entity.id
_entity.type
_entity.pdbx_description
1 polymer ?
#
loop_
_entity_poly.entity_id
_entity_poly.type
_entity_poly.pdbx_seq_one_letter_code
_entity_poly.pdbx_strand_id
1 'polypeptide(L)'
;MNSQSLDKVVSVSNLVRLIRRMDEYELWKRAVFVRDRFTCQNCGARNGRKRIIEADHKVSITILVKENKVNSVESARNCKALWDINNGRTLCHTCHEQTESYPTRFVQNKLR
;
A
#
# COMPACT_ATOMS: atom_id res chain seq x y z
N MET A 1 16.44 30.69 -7.57
CA MET A 1 16.04 29.84 -8.70
C MET A 1 17.04 28.71 -8.81
N ASN A 2 16.62 27.48 -8.52
CA ASN A 2 17.36 26.29 -8.96
C ASN A 2 16.36 25.14 -9.07
N SER A 3 15.58 25.22 -10.14
CA SER A 3 14.80 24.13 -10.69
C SER A 3 15.77 23.11 -11.29
N GLN A 4 16.16 22.11 -10.51
CA GLN A 4 16.72 20.89 -11.06
C GLN A 4 15.60 19.87 -11.18
N SER A 5 14.92 19.91 -12.33
CA SER A 5 14.07 18.84 -12.84
C SER A 5 14.95 17.62 -13.11
N LEU A 6 14.97 16.70 -12.14
CA LEU A 6 15.53 15.36 -12.34
C LEU A 6 14.42 14.47 -12.90
N ASP A 7 14.21 14.57 -14.21
CA ASP A 7 13.41 13.62 -14.99
C ASP A 7 14.18 12.30 -15.14
N LYS A 8 14.48 11.64 -14.02
CA LYS A 8 14.78 10.21 -14.04
C LYS A 8 13.43 9.51 -14.10
N VAL A 9 13.18 8.79 -15.20
CA VAL A 9 12.06 7.84 -15.29
C VAL A 9 12.24 6.80 -14.18
N VAL A 10 11.59 7.02 -13.03
CA VAL A 10 11.63 6.09 -11.91
C VAL A 10 10.74 4.90 -12.27
N SER A 11 11.29 3.69 -12.22
CA SER A 11 10.48 2.48 -12.43
C SER A 11 9.33 2.43 -11.42
N VAL A 12 8.16 1.91 -11.83
CA VAL A 12 6.96 1.86 -10.98
C VAL A 12 7.26 1.22 -9.61
N SER A 13 8.06 0.15 -9.59
CA SER A 13 8.49 -0.51 -8.35
C SER A 13 9.30 0.39 -7.42
N ASN A 14 10.20 1.21 -7.97
CA ASN A 14 10.97 2.18 -7.19
C ASN A 14 10.09 3.34 -6.71
N LEU A 15 9.17 3.80 -7.55
CA LEU A 15 8.24 4.86 -7.18
C LEU A 15 7.31 4.40 -6.06
N VAL A 16 6.72 3.20 -6.15
CA VAL A 16 5.91 2.60 -5.08
C VAL A 16 6.70 2.49 -3.77
N ARG A 17 8.00 2.13 -3.84
CA ARG A 17 8.87 2.08 -2.66
C ARG A 17 9.05 3.46 -2.02
N LEU A 18 9.13 4.53 -2.82
CA LEU A 18 9.18 5.91 -2.32
C LEU A 18 7.83 6.34 -1.73
N ILE A 19 6.72 6.01 -2.41
CA ILE A 19 5.35 6.33 -1.96
C ILE A 19 5.07 5.72 -0.58
N ARG A 20 5.48 4.48 -0.34
CA ARG A 20 5.33 3.80 0.96
C ARG A 20 6.13 4.42 2.11
N ARG A 21 7.03 5.37 1.83
CA ARG A 21 7.81 6.12 2.83
C ARG A 21 7.26 7.54 3.08
N MET A 22 6.21 7.93 2.36
CA MET A 22 5.59 9.25 2.51
C MET A 22 4.73 9.31 3.77
N ASP A 23 4.57 10.52 4.32
CA ASP A 23 3.68 10.76 5.46
C ASP A 23 2.23 10.45 5.11
N GLU A 24 1.78 10.72 3.87
CA GLU A 24 0.45 10.38 3.37
C GLU A 24 0.16 8.88 3.48
N TYR A 25 1.15 8.04 3.21
CA TYR A 25 1.00 6.60 3.32
C TYR A 25 0.84 6.17 4.79
N GLU A 26 1.61 6.77 5.69
CA GLU A 26 1.49 6.53 7.13
C GLU A 26 0.13 7.02 7.68
N LEU A 27 -0.34 8.18 7.23
CA LEU A 27 -1.66 8.72 7.56
C LEU A 27 -2.78 7.81 7.06
N TRP A 28 -2.73 7.39 5.80
CA TRP A 28 -3.68 6.45 5.21
C TRP A 28 -3.70 5.12 5.97
N LYS A 29 -2.52 4.55 6.24
CA LYS A 29 -2.37 3.29 6.99
C LYS A 29 -2.99 3.40 8.38
N ARG A 30 -2.72 4.50 9.09
CA ARG A 30 -3.32 4.78 10.41
C ARG A 30 -4.85 4.89 10.32
N ALA A 31 -5.37 5.60 9.32
CA ALA A 31 -6.81 5.75 9.12
C ALA A 31 -7.51 4.41 8.87
N VAL A 32 -6.91 3.55 8.04
CA VAL A 32 -7.40 2.17 7.80
C VAL A 32 -7.43 1.37 9.08
N PHE A 33 -6.34 1.36 9.86
CA PHE A 33 -6.30 0.63 11.13
C PHE A 33 -7.31 1.14 12.16
N VAL A 34 -7.48 2.46 12.28
CA VAL A 34 -8.43 3.06 13.21
C VAL A 34 -9.87 2.71 12.82
N ARG A 35 -10.24 2.86 11.53
CA ARG A 35 -11.57 2.48 11.02
C ARG A 35 -11.90 1.02 11.35
N ASP A 36 -10.92 0.14 11.13
CA ASP A 36 -11.06 -1.30 11.30
C ASP A 36 -10.83 -1.77 12.75
N ARG A 37 -10.68 -0.83 13.69
CA ARG A 37 -10.43 -1.10 15.12
C ARG A 37 -9.25 -2.05 15.35
N PHE A 38 -8.19 -1.91 14.55
CA PHE A 38 -6.99 -2.75 14.57
C PHE A 38 -7.29 -4.25 14.47
N THR A 39 -8.31 -4.59 13.66
CA THR A 39 -8.83 -5.96 13.54
C THR A 39 -8.78 -6.40 12.09
N CYS A 40 -8.30 -7.62 11.84
CA CYS A 40 -8.37 -8.25 10.52
C CYS A 40 -9.82 -8.32 10.04
N GLN A 41 -10.11 -7.70 8.90
CA GLN A 41 -11.45 -7.65 8.33
C GLN A 41 -11.89 -8.96 7.67
N ASN A 42 -10.98 -9.94 7.52
CA ASN A 42 -11.32 -11.26 6.99
C ASN A 42 -11.63 -12.28 8.10
N CYS A 43 -10.82 -12.34 9.16
CA CYS A 43 -10.93 -13.38 10.19
C CYS A 43 -11.21 -12.85 11.61
N GLY A 44 -11.39 -11.54 11.78
CA GLY A 44 -11.69 -10.92 13.08
C GLY A 44 -10.52 -10.88 14.08
N ALA A 45 -9.35 -11.37 13.70
CA ALA A 45 -8.21 -11.45 14.61
C ALA A 45 -7.52 -10.09 14.79
N ARG A 46 -7.06 -9.80 16.02
CA ARG A 46 -6.39 -8.53 16.38
C ARG A 46 -4.86 -8.67 16.36
N ASN A 47 -4.16 -7.54 16.33
CA ASN A 47 -2.71 -7.50 16.46
C ASN A 47 -2.25 -8.10 17.81
N GLY A 48 -1.16 -8.86 17.81
CA GLY A 48 -0.61 -9.45 19.02
C GLY A 48 0.69 -10.21 18.75
N ARG A 49 1.28 -10.81 19.79
CA ARG A 49 2.60 -11.47 19.71
C ARG A 49 2.71 -12.52 18.59
N LYS A 50 1.64 -13.25 18.31
CA LYS A 50 1.59 -14.31 17.28
C LYS A 50 0.94 -13.87 15.97
N ARG A 51 0.47 -12.62 15.88
CA ARG A 51 -0.34 -12.16 14.75
C ARG A 51 -0.07 -10.71 14.44
N ILE A 52 0.54 -10.50 13.29
CA ILE A 52 0.82 -9.16 12.75
C ILE A 52 -0.32 -8.79 11.81
N ILE A 53 -0.81 -7.57 11.95
CA ILE A 53 -1.76 -6.95 11.02
C ILE A 53 -1.04 -5.99 10.08
N GLU A 54 -1.58 -5.87 8.87
CA GLU A 54 -1.07 -5.07 7.77
C GLU A 54 -2.23 -4.30 7.15
N ALA A 55 -1.96 -3.12 6.58
CA ALA A 55 -2.93 -2.39 5.77
C ALA A 55 -2.75 -2.83 4.31
N ASP A 56 -3.80 -3.43 3.77
CA ASP A 56 -3.89 -3.87 2.38
C ASP A 56 -4.66 -2.83 1.56
N HIS A 57 -4.17 -2.57 0.36
CA HIS A 57 -4.88 -1.86 -0.70
C HIS A 57 -5.65 -2.89 -1.53
N LYS A 58 -6.99 -2.94 -1.43
CA LYS A 58 -7.84 -3.90 -2.16
C LYS A 58 -7.56 -3.86 -3.66
N VAL A 59 -7.50 -2.67 -4.24
CA VAL A 59 -6.87 -2.41 -5.54
C VAL A 59 -5.42 -2.02 -5.28
N SER A 60 -4.48 -2.89 -5.68
CA SER A 60 -3.07 -2.75 -5.30
C SER A 60 -2.48 -1.38 -5.68
N ILE A 61 -1.58 -0.87 -4.85
CA ILE A 61 -0.88 0.40 -5.08
C ILE A 61 -0.19 0.47 -6.46
N THR A 62 0.30 -0.65 -6.97
CA THR A 62 0.92 -0.73 -8.30
C THR A 62 -0.08 -0.46 -9.42
N ILE A 63 -1.30 -0.99 -9.31
CA ILE A 63 -2.38 -0.75 -10.27
C ILE A 63 -2.79 0.72 -10.20
N LEU A 64 -3.02 1.25 -8.99
CA LEU A 64 -3.40 2.65 -8.78
C LEU A 64 -2.37 3.61 -9.38
N VAL A 65 -1.07 3.39 -9.16
CA VAL A 65 0.00 4.21 -9.73
C VAL A 65 -0.04 4.22 -11.26
N LYS A 66 -0.27 3.06 -11.88
CA LYS A 66 -0.33 2.94 -13.35
C LYS A 66 -1.58 3.60 -13.92
N GLU A 67 -2.75 3.28 -13.39
CA GLU A 67 -4.04 3.77 -13.90
C GLU A 67 -4.19 5.30 -13.73
N ASN A 68 -3.68 5.82 -12.61
CA ASN A 68 -3.70 7.26 -12.33
C ASN A 68 -2.48 8.01 -12.89
N LYS A 69 -1.63 7.34 -13.66
CA LYS A 69 -0.44 7.92 -14.31
C LYS A 69 0.50 8.65 -13.34
N VAL A 70 0.63 8.13 -12.12
CA VAL A 70 1.50 8.68 -11.08
C VAL A 70 2.95 8.38 -11.46
N ASN A 71 3.76 9.43 -11.59
CA ASN A 71 5.15 9.34 -12.09
C ASN A 71 6.18 9.96 -11.14
N SER A 72 5.74 10.51 -10.00
CA SER A 72 6.59 11.20 -9.02
C SER A 72 5.96 11.15 -7.63
N VAL A 73 6.77 11.42 -6.60
CA VAL A 73 6.28 11.56 -5.21
C VAL A 73 5.27 12.71 -5.10
N GLU A 74 5.46 13.78 -5.87
CA GLU A 74 4.57 14.93 -5.88
C GLU A 74 3.22 14.62 -6.54
N SER A 75 3.22 13.93 -7.68
CA SER A 75 1.95 13.47 -8.30
C SER A 75 1.24 12.43 -7.42
N ALA A 76 1.98 11.61 -6.68
CA ALA A 76 1.40 10.67 -5.72
C ALA A 76 0.67 11.38 -4.56
N ARG A 77 1.25 12.47 -4.03
CA ARG A 77 0.63 13.29 -2.97
C ARG A 77 -0.78 13.75 -3.38
N ASN A 78 -0.92 14.15 -4.64
CA ASN A 78 -2.16 14.68 -5.20
C ASN A 78 -3.11 13.58 -5.74
N CYS A 79 -2.71 12.32 -5.73
CA CYS A 79 -3.52 11.21 -6.24
C CYS A 79 -4.46 10.64 -5.16
N LYS A 80 -5.70 11.15 -5.11
CA LYS A 80 -6.72 10.74 -4.14
C LYS A 80 -6.95 9.22 -4.09
N ALA A 81 -6.83 8.52 -5.22
CA ALA A 81 -7.06 7.07 -5.29
C ALA A 81 -6.06 6.27 -4.43
N LEU A 82 -4.81 6.75 -4.28
CA LEU A 82 -3.81 6.11 -3.40
C LEU A 82 -4.19 6.16 -1.93
N TRP A 83 -4.95 7.19 -1.55
CA TRP A 83 -5.29 7.55 -0.18
C TRP A 83 -6.76 7.28 0.17
N ASP A 84 -7.52 6.65 -0.73
CA ASP A 84 -8.88 6.25 -0.44
C ASP A 84 -8.90 5.18 0.66
N ILE A 85 -9.48 5.55 1.81
CA ILE A 85 -9.60 4.67 2.96
C ILE A 85 -10.52 3.49 2.61
N ASN A 86 -11.53 3.66 1.75
CA ASN A 86 -12.45 2.58 1.36
C ASN A 86 -11.77 1.50 0.53
N ASN A 87 -10.71 1.87 -0.20
CA ASN A 87 -9.81 0.93 -0.87
C ASN A 87 -8.82 0.27 0.10
N GLY A 88 -8.71 0.74 1.35
CA GLY A 88 -7.93 0.09 2.40
C GLY A 88 -8.72 -0.97 3.17
N ARG A 89 -8.02 -1.98 3.69
CA ARG A 89 -8.51 -2.88 4.75
C ARG A 89 -7.36 -3.39 5.62
N THR A 90 -7.64 -3.62 6.88
CA THR A 90 -6.73 -4.26 7.83
C THR A 90 -6.84 -5.76 7.66
N LEU A 91 -5.74 -6.45 7.42
CA LEU A 91 -5.68 -7.91 7.37
C LEU A 91 -4.55 -8.42 8.26
N CYS A 92 -4.72 -9.60 8.87
CA CYS A 92 -3.54 -10.28 9.39
C CYS A 92 -2.72 -10.85 8.23
N HIS A 93 -1.40 -10.97 8.43
CA HIS A 93 -0.47 -11.40 7.38
C HIS A 93 -0.96 -12.65 6.64
N THR A 94 -1.39 -13.69 7.37
CA THR A 94 -1.88 -14.95 6.77
C THR A 94 -3.12 -14.77 5.89
N CYS A 95 -4.01 -13.82 6.22
CA CYS A 95 -5.17 -13.51 5.38
C CYS A 95 -4.78 -12.61 4.21
N HIS A 96 -3.83 -11.69 4.39
CA HIS A 96 -3.35 -10.82 3.32
C HIS A 96 -2.67 -11.63 2.21
N GLU A 97 -1.90 -12.66 2.57
CA GLU A 97 -1.26 -13.58 1.60
C GLU A 97 -2.22 -14.30 0.66
N GLN A 98 -3.51 -14.39 1.02
CA GLN A 98 -4.54 -15.06 0.24
C GLN A 98 -5.26 -14.11 -0.73
N THR A 99 -4.87 -12.84 -0.77
CA THR A 99 -5.55 -11.82 -1.58
C THR A 99 -4.87 -11.64 -2.93
N GLU A 100 -5.65 -11.24 -3.93
CA GLU A 100 -5.14 -10.89 -5.26
C GLU A 100 -4.23 -9.64 -5.24
N SER A 101 -4.40 -8.77 -4.24
CA SER A 101 -3.56 -7.59 -4.02
C SER A 101 -2.20 -7.91 -3.39
N TYR A 102 -1.99 -9.15 -2.91
CA TYR A 102 -0.73 -9.54 -2.30
C TYR A 102 0.42 -9.55 -3.32
N PRO A 103 1.62 -9.04 -2.99
CA PRO A 103 2.69 -8.93 -3.97
C PRO A 103 3.13 -10.31 -4.49
N THR A 104 2.92 -10.56 -5.78
CA THR A 104 3.15 -11.84 -6.47
C THR A 104 4.54 -12.42 -6.29
N ARG A 105 5.57 -11.56 -6.16
CA ARG A 105 6.96 -11.98 -5.89
C ARG A 105 7.12 -12.82 -4.61
N PHE A 106 6.23 -12.64 -3.62
CA PHE A 106 6.27 -13.40 -2.38
C PHE A 106 5.49 -14.71 -2.47
N VAL A 107 4.55 -14.82 -3.41
CA VAL A 107 3.79 -16.05 -3.69
C VAL A 107 4.69 -17.06 -4.39
N GLN A 108 5.43 -16.62 -5.42
CA GLN A 108 6.31 -17.49 -6.22
C GLN A 108 7.45 -18.11 -5.40
N ASN A 109 7.90 -17.45 -4.33
CA ASN A 109 8.94 -17.96 -3.44
C ASN A 109 8.47 -19.05 -2.47
N LYS A 110 7.16 -19.25 -2.28
CA LYS A 110 6.63 -20.35 -1.44
C LYS A 110 6.48 -21.67 -2.20
N LEU A 111 6.57 -21.65 -3.53
CA LEU A 111 6.44 -22.81 -4.42
C LEU A 111 7.80 -23.37 -4.86
N ARG A 112 8.91 -22.84 -4.32
CA ARG A 112 10.28 -23.30 -4.51
C ARG A 112 10.78 -23.92 -3.22
#